data_AF-A0A3G5T4C8-F1
#
_entry.id   AF-A0A3G5T4C8-F1
#
_cell.length_a   1.000
_cell.length_b   1.000
_cell.length_c   1.000
_cell.angle_alpha   90.00
_cell.angle_beta   90.00
_cell.angle_gamma   90.00
#
_symmetry.space_group_name_H-M   'P 1'
#
loop_
_entity.id
_entity.type
_entity.pdbx_description
1 polymer ?
#
loop_
_entity_poly.entity_id
_entity_poly.type
_entity_poly.pdbx_seq_one_letter_code
_entity_poly.pdbx_strand_id
1 'polypeptide(L)'
;MYAISTAAEILGVTPSALEAALERGETIATLTEACGLDLDHMTESLVNAEVPDIEALAMIAGFDSDEIAQFGAEVRQYVTSFIHDGEQAANRRFDGPVLAAA
;
A
#
# COMPACT_ATOMS: atom_id res chain seq x y z
N MET A 1 -5.17 7.37 0.47
CA MET A 1 -4.16 6.42 -0.03
C MET A 1 -3.38 7.14 -1.12
N TYR A 2 -2.24 7.71 -0.77
CA TYR A 2 -1.27 8.31 -1.68
C TYR A 2 -0.61 7.31 -2.64
N ALA A 3 -0.63 6.00 -2.35
CA ALA A 3 0.04 4.96 -3.12
C ALA A 3 -0.44 4.87 -4.58
N ILE A 4 -1.76 5.01 -4.82
CA ILE A 4 -2.32 5.02 -6.19
C ILE A 4 -1.82 6.25 -6.94
N SER A 5 -1.84 7.43 -6.32
CA SER A 5 -1.37 8.67 -6.94
C SER A 5 0.13 8.59 -7.26
N THR A 6 0.96 8.14 -6.32
CA THR A 6 2.41 7.98 -6.50
C THR A 6 2.74 6.93 -7.57
N ALA A 7 2.06 5.78 -7.57
CA ALA A 7 2.25 4.77 -8.61
C ALA A 7 1.86 5.29 -9.99
N ALA A 8 0.73 5.99 -10.09
CA ALA A 8 0.26 6.56 -11.35
C ALA A 8 1.28 7.59 -11.90
N GLU A 9 1.83 8.44 -11.05
CA GLU A 9 2.90 9.38 -11.41
C GLU A 9 4.14 8.66 -11.94
N ILE A 10 4.62 7.62 -11.24
CA ILE A 10 5.80 6.83 -11.65
C ILE A 10 5.56 6.08 -12.97
N LEU A 11 4.36 5.50 -13.14
CA LEU A 11 3.96 4.78 -14.35
C LEU A 11 3.63 5.72 -15.53
N GLY A 12 3.50 7.03 -15.27
CA GLY A 12 3.13 8.01 -16.29
C GLY A 12 1.68 7.91 -16.77
N VAL A 13 0.76 7.49 -15.88
CA VAL A 13 -0.68 7.36 -16.17
C VAL A 13 -1.49 8.24 -15.21
N THR A 14 -2.80 8.38 -15.47
CA THR A 14 -3.69 9.03 -14.49
C THR A 14 -4.06 8.05 -13.38
N PRO A 15 -4.36 8.53 -12.15
CA PRO A 15 -4.85 7.67 -11.06
C PRO A 15 -6.06 6.84 -11.49
N SER A 16 -7.02 7.44 -12.20
CA SER A 16 -8.21 6.74 -12.72
C SER A 16 -7.89 5.64 -13.73
N ALA A 17 -6.84 5.80 -14.55
CA ALA A 17 -6.42 4.79 -15.51
C ALA A 17 -5.74 3.61 -14.80
N LEU A 18 -4.95 3.90 -13.76
CA LEU A 18 -4.37 2.88 -12.88
C LEU A 18 -5.47 2.12 -12.15
N GLU A 19 -6.42 2.80 -11.50
CA GLU A 19 -7.56 2.17 -10.82
C GLU A 19 -8.32 1.23 -11.75
N ALA A 20 -8.66 1.68 -12.95
CA ALA A 20 -9.32 0.84 -13.95
C ALA A 20 -8.48 -0.39 -14.36
N ALA A 21 -7.15 -0.32 -14.32
CA ALA A 21 -6.27 -1.47 -14.57
C ALA A 21 -6.30 -2.45 -13.39
N LEU A 22 -6.24 -1.94 -12.16
CA LEU A 22 -6.34 -2.75 -10.95
C LEU A 22 -7.69 -3.47 -10.86
N GLU A 23 -8.79 -2.82 -11.26
CA GLU A 23 -10.12 -3.42 -11.35
C GLU A 23 -10.20 -4.58 -12.37
N ARG A 24 -9.36 -4.56 -13.41
CA ARG A 24 -9.24 -5.66 -14.37
C ARG A 24 -8.38 -6.82 -13.86
N GLY A 25 -7.78 -6.70 -12.68
CA GLY A 25 -6.93 -7.70 -12.06
C GLY A 25 -5.44 -7.54 -12.35
N GLU A 26 -5.03 -6.41 -12.94
CA GLU A 26 -3.60 -6.07 -13.01
C GLU A 26 -3.12 -5.65 -11.61
N THR A 27 -1.83 -5.81 -11.33
CA THR A 27 -1.20 -5.33 -10.09
C THR A 27 -0.21 -4.23 -10.40
N ILE A 28 0.08 -3.38 -9.41
CA ILE A 28 1.12 -2.35 -9.55
C ILE A 28 2.45 -3.01 -9.91
N ALA A 29 2.77 -4.17 -9.33
CA ALA A 29 3.96 -4.94 -9.68
C ALA A 29 4.00 -5.32 -11.17
N THR A 30 2.95 -5.96 -11.68
CA THR A 30 2.89 -6.38 -13.10
C THR A 30 2.95 -5.19 -14.07
N LEU A 31 2.35 -4.06 -13.70
CA LEU A 31 2.38 -2.82 -14.48
C LEU A 31 3.78 -2.21 -14.50
N THR A 32 4.45 -2.19 -13.34
CA THR A 32 5.82 -1.68 -13.18
C THR A 32 6.80 -2.47 -14.04
N GLU A 33 6.73 -3.80 -13.99
CA GLU A 33 7.54 -4.69 -14.82
C GLU A 33 7.25 -4.50 -16.32
N ALA A 34 5.98 -4.36 -16.71
CA ALA A 34 5.59 -4.11 -18.09
C ALA A 34 6.12 -2.77 -18.64
N CYS A 35 6.29 -1.77 -17.77
CA CYS A 35 6.92 -0.49 -18.09
C CYS A 35 8.47 -0.55 -18.05
N GLY A 36 9.07 -1.68 -17.67
CA GLY A 36 10.52 -1.82 -17.52
C GLY A 36 11.10 -1.00 -16.36
N LEU A 37 10.28 -0.71 -15.35
CA LEU A 37 10.67 0.05 -14.16
C LEU A 37 11.13 -0.90 -13.06
N ASP A 38 11.88 -0.36 -12.10
CA ASP A 38 12.39 -1.10 -10.95
C ASP A 38 11.29 -1.29 -9.90
N LEU A 39 10.96 -2.56 -9.62
CA LEU A 39 9.89 -2.91 -8.68
C LEU A 39 10.25 -2.58 -7.24
N ASP A 40 11.51 -2.74 -6.84
CA ASP A 40 11.96 -2.42 -5.49
C ASP A 40 11.80 -0.92 -5.20
N HIS A 41 12.25 -0.07 -6.13
CA HIS A 41 12.08 1.37 -6.06
C HIS A 41 10.60 1.79 -6.08
N MET A 42 9.75 1.13 -6.87
CA MET A 42 8.30 1.35 -6.83
C MET A 42 7.74 1.05 -5.44
N THR A 43 8.07 -0.11 -4.88
CA THR A 43 7.60 -0.54 -3.56
C THR A 43 8.05 0.42 -2.46
N GLU A 44 9.33 0.78 -2.43
CA GLU A 44 9.85 1.75 -1.47
C GLU A 44 9.18 3.12 -1.59
N SER A 45 8.97 3.61 -2.83
CA SER A 45 8.32 4.91 -3.08
C SER A 45 6.90 4.94 -2.52
N LEU A 46 6.12 3.88 -2.75
CA LEU A 46 4.74 3.80 -2.29
C LEU A 46 4.64 3.64 -0.76
N VAL A 47 5.51 2.82 -0.16
CA VAL A 47 5.58 2.68 1.30
C VAL A 47 5.93 4.01 1.95
N ASN A 48 6.92 4.73 1.41
CA ASN A 48 7.34 6.03 1.95
C ASN A 48 6.29 7.14 1.72
N ALA A 49 5.41 7.00 0.73
CA ALA A 49 4.32 7.93 0.50
C ALA A 49 3.15 7.75 1.50
N GLU A 50 3.01 6.58 2.14
CA GLU A 50 1.85 6.26 2.99
C GLU A 50 2.17 6.13 4.47
N VAL A 51 3.22 5.36 4.80
CA VAL A 51 3.51 4.97 6.17
C VAL A 51 3.77 6.18 7.09
N PRO A 52 4.57 7.19 6.69
CA PRO A 52 4.86 8.33 7.58
C PRO A 52 3.62 9.13 7.99
N ASP A 53 2.67 9.30 7.08
CA ASP A 53 1.43 10.04 7.37
C ASP A 53 0.57 9.27 8.37
N ILE A 54 0.52 7.95 8.25
CA ILE A 54 -0.22 7.10 9.20
C ILE A 54 0.46 7.07 10.57
N GLU A 55 1.78 6.95 10.63
CA GLU A 55 2.55 7.05 11.89
C GLU A 55 2.33 8.42 12.57
N ALA A 56 2.32 9.51 11.79
CA ALA A 56 2.05 10.85 12.30
C ALA A 56 0.63 10.99 12.85
N LEU A 57 -0.38 10.40 12.18
CA LEU A 57 -1.76 10.37 12.67
C LEU A 57 -1.89 9.57 13.97
N ALA A 58 -1.21 8.43 14.09
CA ALA A 58 -1.18 7.65 15.32
C ALA A 58 -0.51 8.43 16.46
N MET A 59 0.59 9.12 16.19
CA MET A 59 1.21 10.02 17.16
C MET A 59 0.25 11.12 17.63
N ILE A 60 -0.47 11.77 16.71
CA ILE A 60 -1.47 12.80 17.03
C ILE A 60 -2.63 12.23 17.84
N ALA A 61 -3.03 10.99 17.57
CA ALA A 61 -4.08 10.29 18.30
C ALA A 61 -3.64 9.83 19.71
N GLY A 62 -2.34 9.92 20.03
CA GLY A 62 -1.81 9.64 21.37
C GLY A 62 -1.42 8.19 21.61
N PHE A 63 -1.22 7.40 20.55
CA PHE A 63 -0.61 6.07 20.64
C PHE A 63 0.84 6.17 21.13
N ASP A 64 1.33 5.15 21.81
CA ASP A 64 2.72 5.12 22.25
C ASP A 64 3.69 4.73 21.11
N SER A 65 5.00 4.88 21.34
CA SER A 65 6.00 4.67 20.30
C SER A 65 6.10 3.23 19.81
N ASP A 66 5.83 2.24 20.68
CA ASP A 66 5.86 0.83 20.30
C ASP A 66 4.60 0.49 19.48
N GLU A 67 3.44 1.02 19.86
CA GLU A 67 2.19 0.92 19.09
C GLU A 67 2.31 1.56 17.70
N ILE A 68 2.89 2.76 17.61
CA ILE A 68 3.13 3.45 16.33
C ILE A 68 4.06 2.63 15.44
N ALA A 69 5.16 2.10 16.00
CA ALA A 69 6.11 1.29 15.24
C ALA A 69 5.47 -0.02 14.74
N GLN A 70 4.62 -0.66 15.56
CA GLN A 70 3.86 -1.82 15.15
C GLN A 70 2.89 -1.46 14.02
N PHE A 71 2.13 -0.38 14.17
CA PHE A 71 1.15 0.05 13.19
C PHE A 71 1.79 0.43 11.85
N GLY A 72 2.91 1.15 11.87
CA GLY A 72 3.69 1.46 10.67
C GLY A 72 4.21 0.19 9.96
N ALA A 73 4.61 -0.83 10.71
CA ALA A 73 5.01 -2.12 10.16
C ALA A 73 3.84 -2.87 9.50
N GLU A 74 2.66 -2.87 10.13
CA GLU A 74 1.44 -3.48 9.57
C GLU A 74 1.01 -2.79 8.27
N VAL A 75 0.98 -1.45 8.26
CA VAL A 75 0.69 -0.65 7.06
C VAL A 75 1.71 -0.94 5.96
N ARG A 76 3.00 -1.00 6.28
CA ARG A 76 4.05 -1.34 5.30
C ARG A 76 3.77 -2.69 4.65
N GLN A 77 3.42 -3.70 5.45
CA GLN A 77 3.12 -5.03 4.92
C GLN A 77 1.82 -5.02 4.08
N TYR A 78 0.81 -4.23 4.49
CA TYR A 78 -0.41 -4.04 3.72
C TYR A 78 -0.11 -3.43 2.36
N VAL A 79 0.60 -2.30 2.31
CA VAL A 79 0.95 -1.60 1.06
C VAL A 79 1.80 -2.50 0.17
N THR A 80 2.76 -3.24 0.73
CA THR A 80 3.54 -4.23 -0.03
C THR A 80 2.63 -5.31 -0.64
N SER A 81 1.72 -5.88 0.14
CA SER A 81 0.78 -6.89 -0.37
C SER A 81 -0.16 -6.31 -1.44
N PHE A 82 -0.60 -5.07 -1.29
CA PHE A 82 -1.42 -4.37 -2.27
C PHE A 82 -0.68 -4.21 -3.62
N ILE A 83 0.61 -3.87 -3.58
CA ILE A 83 1.44 -3.67 -4.78
C ILE A 83 1.64 -4.99 -5.54
N HIS A 84 1.97 -6.05 -4.82
CA HIS A 84 2.35 -7.34 -5.41
C HIS A 84 1.16 -8.24 -5.73
N ASP A 85 0.14 -8.27 -4.86
CA ASP A 85 -0.95 -9.25 -4.91
C ASP A 85 -2.33 -8.61 -5.14
N GLY A 86 -2.41 -7.28 -5.11
CA GLY A 86 -3.65 -6.51 -5.29
C GLY A 86 -4.48 -6.34 -4.02
N GLU A 87 -5.47 -5.43 -4.09
CA GLU A 87 -6.27 -4.98 -2.93
C GLU A 87 -7.02 -6.12 -2.24
N GLN A 88 -7.67 -7.01 -3.00
CA GLN A 88 -8.42 -8.11 -2.39
C GLN A 88 -7.51 -9.08 -1.61
N ALA A 89 -6.27 -9.27 -2.05
CA ALA A 89 -5.32 -10.15 -1.36
C ALA A 89 -4.79 -9.47 -0.09
N ALA A 90 -4.48 -8.17 -0.18
CA ALA A 90 -4.11 -7.35 0.97
C ALA A 90 -5.25 -7.35 2.01
N ASN A 91 -6.47 -6.96 1.64
CA ASN A 91 -7.62 -6.95 2.54
C ASN A 91 -7.85 -8.31 3.21
N ARG A 92 -7.85 -9.41 2.45
CA ARG A 92 -8.00 -10.76 3.04
C ARG A 92 -6.92 -11.10 4.09
N ARG A 93 -5.73 -10.53 3.96
CA ARG A 93 -4.61 -10.77 4.88
C ARG A 93 -4.71 -9.93 6.16
N PHE A 94 -5.29 -8.73 6.09
CA PHE A 94 -5.34 -7.77 7.19
C PHE A 94 -6.74 -7.60 7.82
N ASP A 95 -7.82 -7.99 7.13
CA ASP A 95 -9.21 -8.00 7.65
C ASP A 95 -9.55 -9.27 8.45
N GLY A 96 -8.67 -10.28 8.52
CA GLY A 96 -8.91 -11.53 9.26
C GLY A 96 -7.90 -11.78 10.40
N PRO A 97 -8.31 -12.25 11.61
CA PRO A 97 -9.63 -12.29 12.23
C PRO A 97 -9.74 -11.29 13.40
N VAL A 98 -10.45 -10.18 13.20
CA VAL A 98 -11.07 -9.41 14.30
C VAL A 98 -12.25 -10.20 14.95
N LEU A 99 -12.59 -11.39 14.43
CA LEU A 99 -13.70 -12.24 14.90
C LEU A 99 -13.29 -13.55 15.61
N ALA A 100 -12.02 -13.75 15.96
CA ALA A 100 -11.58 -14.94 16.70
C ALA A 100 -11.40 -14.72 18.22
N ALA A 101 -11.73 -13.53 18.73
CA ALA A 101 -11.52 -13.16 20.14
C ALA A 101 -12.79 -12.62 20.83
N ALA A 102 -13.98 -13.09 20.43
CA ALA A 102 -15.25 -12.83 21.11
C ALA A 102 -15.75 -14.06 21.88
#